data_AF-A0A538PD74-F1
#
_entry.id   AF-A0A538PD74-F1
#
_cell.length_a   1.000
_cell.length_b   1.000
_cell.length_c   1.000
_cell.angle_alpha   90.00
_cell.angle_beta   90.00
_cell.angle_gamma   90.00
#
_symmetry.space_group_name_H-M   'P 1'
#
loop_
_entity.id
_entity.type
_entity.pdbx_description
1 polymer ?
#
loop_
_entity_poly.entity_id
_entity_poly.type
_entity_poly.pdbx_seq_one_letter_code
_entity_poly.pdbx_strand_id
1 'polypeptide(L)' 'MNPTPQKLQQQQKQESTEQAGAQRTAREFSSPEEILRHDAEQIEVPAALAHRVAESIAREPRVSRSWWQRWFPRRSANP' A
#
# COMPACT_ATOMS: atom_id res chain seq x y z
N MET A 1 25.43 4.86 -6.90
CA MET A 1 25.41 5.81 -5.77
C MET A 1 24.20 5.48 -4.91
N ASN A 2 24.41 4.94 -3.71
CA ASN A 2 23.30 4.66 -2.78
C ASN A 2 22.90 5.98 -2.08
N PRO A 3 21.60 6.33 -2.02
CA PRO A 3 21.18 7.52 -1.29
C PRO A 3 21.46 7.32 0.20
N THR A 4 22.04 8.34 0.84
CA THR A 4 22.32 8.33 2.27
C THR A 4 21.00 8.33 3.06
N PRO A 5 20.88 7.51 4.13
CA PRO A 5 19.63 7.31 4.87
C PRO A 5 19.05 8.61 5.48
N GLN A 6 19.90 9.61 5.68
CA GLN A 6 19.52 10.92 6.23
C GLN A 6 18.59 11.72 5.30
N LYS A 7 18.70 11.56 3.97
CA LYS A 7 17.87 12.30 3.02
C LYS A 7 16.44 11.77 2.97
N LEU A 8 16.26 10.45 3.17
CA LEU A 8 14.95 9.81 3.26
C LEU A 8 14.19 10.26 4.52
N GLN A 9 14.88 10.30 5.67
CA GLN A 9 14.27 10.70 6.94
C GLN A 9 13.80 12.17 6.94
N GLN A 10 14.51 13.05 6.24
CA GLN A 10 14.13 14.47 6.14
C GLN A 10 12.87 14.67 5.29
N GLN A 11 12.74 13.97 4.15
CA GLN A 11 11.53 14.02 3.32
C GLN A 11 10.30 13.50 4.06
N GLN A 12 10.43 12.37 4.76
CA GLN A 12 9.33 11.78 5.51
C GLN A 12 8.87 12.68 6.68
N LYS A 13 9.79 13.40 7.33
CA LYS A 13 9.45 14.40 8.37
C LYS A 13 8.73 15.62 7.80
N GLN A 14 9.12 16.11 6.62
CA GLN A 14 8.46 17.27 6.02
C GLN A 14 7.02 16.93 5.60
N GLU A 15 6.79 15.78 4.97
CA GLU A 15 5.45 15.30 4.60
C GLU A 15 4.54 15.12 5.84
N SER A 16 5.08 14.59 6.93
CA SER A 16 4.35 14.42 8.20
C SER A 16 3.94 15.75 8.84
N THR A 17 4.72 16.81 8.61
CA THR A 17 4.49 18.13 9.22
C THR A 17 3.39 18.91 8.50
N GLU A 18 3.27 18.74 7.18
CA GLU A 18 2.23 19.38 6.36
C GLU A 18 0.83 18.81 6.64
N GLN A 19 0.73 17.53 6.97
CA GLN A 19 -0.54 16.88 7.36
C GLN A 19 -1.06 17.29 8.75
N ALA A 20 -0.23 17.93 9.58
CA ALA A 20 -0.58 18.30 10.95
C ALA A 20 -1.34 19.65 11.07
N GLY A 21 -1.50 20.39 9.96
CA GLY A 21 -2.08 21.74 9.95
C GLY A 21 -3.61 21.82 9.95
N ALA A 22 -4.33 20.73 9.71
CA ALA A 22 -5.79 20.72 9.76
C ALA A 22 -6.26 20.65 11.22
N GLN A 23 -7.09 21.60 11.65
CA GLN A 23 -7.73 21.59 12.97
C GLN A 23 -8.54 20.29 13.15
N ARG A 24 -7.93 19.29 13.78
CA ARG A 24 -8.54 18.00 14.08
C ARG A 24 -9.48 18.17 15.27
N THR A 25 -10.76 18.37 14.99
CA THR A 25 -11.81 18.12 15.99
C THR A 25 -11.78 16.62 16.31
N ALA A 26 -11.77 16.25 17.60
CA ALA A 26 -11.79 14.85 17.99
C ALA A 26 -13.09 14.20 17.48
N ARG A 27 -12.96 13.24 16.56
CA ARG A 27 -14.06 12.47 15.99
C ARG A 27 -14.11 11.14 16.73
N GLU A 28 -15.29 10.78 17.24
CA GLU A 28 -15.53 9.44 17.76
C GLU A 28 -15.81 8.48 16.60
N PHE A 29 -15.19 7.32 16.64
CA PHE A 29 -15.37 6.25 15.66
C PHE A 29 -15.99 5.04 16.35
N SER A 30 -16.88 4.36 15.65
CA SER A 30 -17.59 3.19 16.17
C SER A 30 -16.78 1.90 16.04
N SER A 31 -15.82 1.85 15.11
CA SER A 31 -14.94 0.70 14.90
C SER A 31 -13.56 1.10 14.34
N PRO A 32 -12.54 0.23 14.48
CA PRO A 32 -11.21 0.43 13.88
C PRO A 32 -11.24 0.58 12.35
N GLU A 33 -12.14 -0.14 11.66
CA GLU A 33 -12.27 -0.08 10.20
C GLU A 33 -12.82 1.28 9.72
N GLU A 34 -13.59 1.96 10.56
CA GLU A 34 -14.06 3.33 10.29
C GLU A 34 -12.90 4.32 10.35
N ILE A 35 -11.99 4.14 11.32
CA ILE A 35 -10.76 4.94 11.43
C ILE A 35 -9.91 4.78 10.17
N LEU A 36 -9.69 3.54 9.73
CA LEU A 36 -8.86 3.26 8.57
C LEU A 36 -9.45 3.81 7.26
N ARG A 37 -10.78 3.75 7.10
CA ARG A 37 -11.44 4.36 5.94
C ARG A 37 -11.29 5.87 5.94
N HIS A 38 -11.54 6.51 7.08
CA HIS A 38 -11.42 7.95 7.22
C HIS A 38 -9.99 8.43 6.97
N ASP A 39 -8.97 7.71 7.45
CA ASP A 39 -7.56 7.99 7.16
C ASP A 39 -7.25 7.86 5.67
N ALA A 40 -7.70 6.77 5.04
CA ALA A 40 -7.50 6.54 3.61
C ALA A 40 -8.12 7.64 2.72
N GLU A 41 -9.27 8.20 3.10
CA GLU A 41 -9.91 9.31 2.38
C GLU A 41 -9.11 10.63 2.47
N GLN A 42 -8.30 10.81 3.51
CA GLN A 42 -7.49 12.02 3.71
C GLN A 42 -6.09 11.93 3.09
N ILE A 43 -5.66 10.74 2.69
CA ILE A 43 -4.33 10.53 2.09
C ILE A 43 -4.46 10.61 0.58
N GLU A 44 -3.96 11.71 -0.01
CA GLU A 44 -3.77 11.79 -1.45
C GLU A 44 -2.58 10.91 -1.87
N VAL A 45 -2.83 9.91 -2.72
CA VAL A 45 -1.78 9.00 -3.21
C VAL A 45 -0.97 9.70 -4.31
N PRO A 46 0.37 9.86 -4.16
CA PRO A 46 1.20 10.45 -5.19
C PRO A 46 1.15 9.66 -6.50
N ALA A 47 0.96 10.34 -7.64
CA ALA A 47 0.90 9.70 -8.96
C ALA A 47 2.15 8.86 -9.29
N ALA A 48 3.31 9.25 -8.75
CA ALA A 48 4.55 8.48 -8.91
C ALA A 48 4.48 7.08 -8.27
N LEU A 49 3.68 6.88 -7.21
CA LEU A 49 3.49 5.55 -6.61
C LEU A 49 2.70 4.63 -7.53
N ALA A 50 1.64 5.13 -8.19
CA ALA A 50 0.86 4.33 -9.13
C ALA A 50 1.75 3.74 -10.24
N HIS A 51 2.66 4.57 -10.80
CA HIS A 51 3.62 4.11 -11.80
C HIS A 51 4.59 3.06 -11.25
N ARG A 52 5.18 3.28 -10.07
CA ARG A 52 6.12 2.32 -9.45
C ARG A 52 5.46 0.99 -9.09
N VAL A 53 4.20 1.02 -8.63
CA VAL A 53 3.42 -0.18 -8.33
C VAL A 53 3.17 -0.97 -9.61
N ALA A 54 2.77 -0.30 -10.69
CA ALA A 54 2.60 -0.96 -11.99
C ALA A 54 3.90 -1.59 -12.50
N GLU A 55 5.03 -0.88 -12.40
CA GLU A 55 6.35 -1.43 -12.76
C GLU A 55 6.75 -2.62 -11.88
N SER A 56 6.47 -2.58 -10.58
CA SER A 56 6.78 -3.67 -9.65
C SER A 56 5.96 -4.92 -10.00
N ILE A 57 4.65 -4.76 -10.23
CA ILE A 57 3.77 -5.86 -10.66
C ILE A 57 4.25 -6.44 -11.99
N ALA A 58 4.68 -5.61 -12.94
CA ALA A 58 5.20 -6.08 -14.22
C ALA A 58 6.50 -6.89 -14.09
N ARG A 59 7.28 -6.65 -13.03
CA ARG A 59 8.55 -7.35 -12.73
C ARG A 59 8.36 -8.58 -11.85
N GLU A 60 7.19 -8.74 -11.24
CA GLU A 60 6.87 -9.89 -10.40
C GLU A 60 6.95 -11.18 -11.24
N PRO A 61 7.76 -12.18 -10.86
CA PRO A 61 7.79 -13.45 -11.56
C PRO A 61 6.41 -14.09 -11.47
N ARG A 62 5.85 -14.49 -12.62
CA ARG A 62 4.60 -15.25 -12.64
C ARG A 62 4.79 -16.51 -11.82
N VAL A 63 3.93 -16.71 -10.81
CA VAL A 63 3.92 -17.92 -9.99
C VAL A 63 3.90 -19.15 -10.90
N SER A 64 5.03 -19.86 -10.94
CA SER A 64 5.11 -21.14 -11.63
C SER A 64 4.26 -22.14 -10.85
N ARG A 65 3.63 -23.07 -11.56
CA ARG A 65 2.85 -24.12 -10.90
C ARG A 65 3.77 -24.87 -9.94
N SER A 66 3.43 -24.81 -8.66
CA SER A 66 4.15 -25.55 -7.65
C SER A 66 4.01 -27.05 -7.92
N TRP A 67 5.04 -27.82 -7.63
CA TRP A 67 5.08 -29.26 -7.90
C TRP A 67 3.84 -30.00 -7.38
N TRP A 68 3.33 -29.65 -6.19
CA TRP A 68 2.16 -30.28 -5.56
C TRP A 68 0.84 -29.99 -6.29
N GLN A 69 0.72 -28.86 -7.00
CA GLN A 69 -0.43 -28.55 -7.84
C GLN A 69 -0.52 -29.47 -9.07
N ARG A 70 0.56 -30.18 -9.42
CA ARG A 70 0.53 -31.25 -10.44
C ARG A 70 -0.09 -32.55 -9.91
N TRP A 71 -0.03 -32.79 -8.59
CA TRP A 71 -0.53 -34.03 -7.97
C TRP A 71 -1.95 -33.89 -7.43
N PHE A 72 -2.40 -32.67 -7.13
CA PHE A 72 -3.77 -32.38 -6.73
C PHE A 72 -4.42 -31.37 -7.69
N PRO A 73 -4.77 -31.78 -8.92
CA PRO A 73 -5.53 -30.91 -9.81
C PRO A 73 -6.79 -30.48 -9.09
N ARG A 74 -6.97 -29.16 -8.90
CA ARG A 74 -8.21 -28.60 -8.37
C ARG A 74 -9.34 -29.09 -9.26
N ARG A 75 -10.14 -30.01 -8.73
CA ARG A 75 -11.35 -30.52 -9.35
C ARG A 75 -12.24 -29.31 -9.59
N SER A 76 -12.31 -28.85 -10.82
CA SER A 76 -13.18 -27.77 -11.25
C SER A 76 -14.60 -28.14 -10.83
N ALA A 77 -15.14 -27.40 -9.86
CA ALA A 77 -16.58 -27.28 -9.75
C ALA A 77 -17.04 -26.60 -11.04
N ASN A 78 -17.69 -27.38 -11.91
CA ASN A 78 -18.44 -26.85 -13.04
C ASN A 78 -19.81 -26.34 -12.52
N PRO A 79 -20.40 -25.33 -13.15
CA PRO A 79 -21.56 -24.59 -12.65
C PRO A 79 -22.84 -25.43 -12.57
#